data_AF-A0A397F9K9-F1
#
_entry.id   AF-A0A397F9K9-F1
#
_cell.length_a   1.000
_cell.length_b   1.000
_cell.length_c   1.000
_cell.angle_alpha   90.00
_cell.angle_beta   90.00
_cell.angle_gamma   90.00
#
_symmetry.space_group_name_H-M   'P 1'
#
loop_
_entity.id
_entity.type
_entity.pdbx_description
1 polymer ?
#
loop_
_entity_poly.entity_id
_entity_poly.type
_entity_poly.pdbx_seq_one_letter_code
_entity_poly.pdbx_strand_id
1 'polypeptide(L)'
;MALEEVTSGGQPWRLERRIEDVTDRLRVLALKNYHVFVQNQQCAQVVTSELQSLGDNLTSVQTSLPSLVSQSKALDTTVHDTAKTNAEIQYVLGQYAGLMGVLEIPQLIDGCIANDLLEDALETIQFAKKLLEQTYTSSMQPKSSNASSSIVHTLVAEVKRATTALRAKLVDKLRGELPLAKCLHLVAYLRRVDGLWTPLPADYDYHLKQEFLACRDAYLSKTVQSIPTSDAYNYVSRKI
;
A
#
# COMPACT_ATOMS: atom_id res chain seq x y z
N MET A 1 66.71 75.09 -4.40
CA MET A 1 66.46 75.77 -5.68
C MET A 1 65.08 75.42 -6.21
N ALA A 2 64.04 75.65 -5.40
CA ALA A 2 62.67 75.21 -5.70
C ALA A 2 61.61 76.30 -5.44
N LEU A 3 62.01 77.58 -5.40
CA LEU A 3 61.12 78.69 -5.02
C LEU A 3 61.42 80.01 -5.77
N GLU A 4 62.03 79.96 -6.96
CA GLU A 4 62.35 81.16 -7.76
C GLU A 4 61.69 81.22 -9.14
N GLU A 5 60.96 80.19 -9.58
CA GLU A 5 60.21 80.24 -10.85
C GLU A 5 58.75 80.71 -10.69
N VAL A 6 58.26 80.85 -9.46
CA VAL A 6 56.86 81.25 -9.19
C VAL A 6 56.70 82.78 -9.10
N THR A 7 57.79 83.55 -9.11
CA THR A 7 57.77 85.01 -8.93
C THR A 7 58.44 85.80 -10.05
N SER A 8 58.62 85.22 -11.25
CA SER A 8 58.77 86.02 -12.48
C SER A 8 57.38 86.26 -13.10
N GLY A 9 56.66 87.18 -12.46
CA GLY A 9 55.43 87.73 -12.98
C GLY A 9 55.69 88.41 -14.32
N GLY A 10 54.90 88.02 -15.32
CA GLY A 10 54.99 88.52 -16.68
C GLY A 10 55.00 87.33 -17.63
N GLN A 11 53.89 86.65 -17.86
CA GLN A 11 52.68 87.26 -18.41
C GLN A 11 51.55 86.24 -18.27
N PRO A 12 50.61 86.36 -17.30
CA PRO A 12 49.44 85.46 -17.23
C PRO A 12 48.69 85.41 -18.55
N TRP A 13 48.69 86.52 -19.30
CA TRP A 13 48.15 86.59 -20.66
C TRP A 13 48.84 85.67 -21.68
N ARG A 14 50.07 85.23 -21.45
CA ARG A 14 50.79 84.32 -22.36
C ARG A 14 50.41 82.86 -22.11
N LEU A 15 50.16 82.49 -20.86
CA LEU A 15 49.56 81.20 -20.51
C LEU A 15 48.10 81.18 -20.96
N GLU A 16 47.35 82.25 -20.70
CA GLU A 16 45.96 82.40 -21.16
C GLU A 16 45.88 82.28 -22.69
N ARG A 17 46.72 83.01 -23.43
CA ARG A 17 46.76 82.93 -24.90
C ARG A 17 47.18 81.55 -25.41
N ARG A 18 48.03 80.83 -24.68
CA ARG A 18 48.44 79.47 -25.06
C ARG A 18 47.34 78.45 -24.75
N ILE A 19 46.60 78.65 -23.66
CA ILE A 19 45.40 77.88 -23.34
C ILE A 19 44.36 78.17 -24.43
N GLU A 20 44.12 79.42 -24.80
CA GLU A 20 43.24 79.83 -25.90
C GLU A 20 43.63 79.15 -27.23
N ASP A 21 44.89 79.23 -27.66
CA ASP A 21 45.37 78.59 -28.91
C ASP A 21 45.22 77.06 -28.85
N VAL A 22 45.52 76.42 -27.72
CA VAL A 22 45.31 74.98 -27.54
C VAL A 22 43.81 74.64 -27.57
N THR A 23 42.96 75.45 -26.94
CA THR A 23 41.50 75.24 -26.96
C THR A 23 40.91 75.44 -28.35
N ASP A 24 41.38 76.43 -29.13
CA ASP A 24 40.94 76.65 -30.51
C ASP A 24 41.39 75.50 -31.42
N ARG A 25 42.64 75.04 -31.27
CA ARG A 25 43.12 73.84 -32.00
C ARG A 25 42.34 72.60 -31.63
N LEU A 26 42.05 72.38 -30.35
CA LEU A 26 41.21 71.28 -29.88
C LEU A 26 39.78 71.41 -30.39
N ARG A 27 39.23 72.62 -30.45
CA ARG A 27 37.88 72.88 -30.97
C ARG A 27 37.79 72.58 -32.46
N VAL A 28 38.77 73.01 -33.26
CA VAL A 28 38.84 72.69 -34.70
C VAL A 28 38.99 71.18 -34.90
N LEU A 29 39.84 70.51 -34.12
CA LEU A 29 40.04 69.07 -34.21
C LEU A 29 38.78 68.30 -33.77
N ALA A 30 38.11 68.75 -32.72
CA ALA A 30 36.85 68.18 -32.22
C ALA A 30 35.70 68.39 -33.21
N LEU A 31 35.62 69.55 -33.87
CA LEU A 31 34.61 69.80 -34.92
C LEU A 31 34.87 68.95 -36.17
N LYS A 32 36.13 68.79 -36.59
CA LYS A 32 36.49 67.93 -37.72
C LYS A 32 36.20 66.46 -37.46
N ASN A 33 36.45 65.99 -36.24
CA ASN A 33 36.27 64.58 -35.85
C ASN A 33 35.05 64.36 -34.95
N TYR A 34 34.04 65.25 -34.99
CA TYR A 34 32.90 65.19 -34.06
C TYR A 34 32.13 63.87 -34.18
N HIS A 35 32.06 63.31 -35.40
CA HIS A 35 31.41 62.03 -35.68
C HIS A 35 32.04 60.86 -34.89
N VAL A 36 33.36 60.87 -34.67
CA VAL A 36 34.06 59.86 -33.86
C VAL A 36 33.68 60.00 -32.39
N PHE A 37 33.55 61.23 -31.87
CA PHE A 37 33.09 61.46 -30.51
C PHE A 37 31.64 61.00 -30.31
N VAL A 38 30.76 61.26 -31.28
CA VAL A 38 29.37 60.79 -31.25
C VAL A 38 29.32 59.26 -31.32
N GLN A 39 30.08 58.64 -32.22
CA GLN A 39 30.13 57.18 -32.34
C GLN A 39 30.72 56.53 -31.08
N ASN A 40 31.77 57.09 -30.49
CA ASN A 40 32.34 56.60 -29.23
C ASN A 40 31.34 56.73 -28.09
N GLN A 41 30.63 57.86 -28.00
CA GLN A 41 29.57 58.05 -27.00
C GLN A 41 28.42 57.05 -27.19
N GLN A 42 28.01 56.78 -28.43
CA GLN A 42 26.98 55.79 -28.75
C GLN A 42 27.44 54.37 -28.39
N CYS A 43 28.67 54.00 -28.75
CA CYS A 43 29.26 52.71 -28.37
C CYS A 43 29.38 52.58 -26.85
N ALA A 44 29.80 53.63 -26.14
CA ALA A 44 29.88 53.64 -24.68
C ALA A 44 28.49 53.47 -24.06
N GLN A 45 27.46 54.15 -24.58
CA GLN A 45 26.08 54.00 -24.12
C GLN A 45 25.56 52.56 -24.31
N VAL A 46 25.76 51.97 -25.49
CA VAL A 46 25.37 50.59 -25.77
C VAL A 46 26.10 49.62 -24.84
N VAL A 47 27.41 49.78 -24.66
CA VAL A 47 28.18 48.95 -23.73
C VAL A 47 27.67 49.09 -22.29
N THR A 48 27.33 50.30 -21.85
CA THR A 48 26.77 50.50 -20.50
C THR A 48 25.39 49.89 -20.34
N SER A 49 24.51 49.95 -21.34
CA SER A 49 23.19 49.33 -21.27
C SER A 49 23.28 47.80 -21.30
N GLU A 50 24.19 47.23 -22.10
CA GLU A 50 24.43 45.78 -22.13
C GLU A 50 25.07 45.29 -20.83
N LEU A 51 25.95 46.07 -20.20
CA LEU A 51 26.49 45.73 -18.88
C LEU A 51 25.42 45.81 -17.78
N GLN A 52 24.49 46.76 -17.88
CA GLN A 52 23.34 46.84 -16.97
C GLN A 52 22.41 45.64 -17.16
N SER A 53 22.04 45.31 -18.41
CA SER A 53 21.19 44.15 -18.71
C SER A 53 21.87 42.84 -18.26
N LEU A 54 23.18 42.71 -18.42
CA LEU A 54 23.96 41.58 -17.92
C LEU A 54 23.96 41.52 -16.40
N GLY A 55 24.05 42.66 -15.72
CA GLY A 55 23.93 42.76 -14.26
C GLY A 55 22.54 42.31 -13.75
N ASP A 56 21.48 42.75 -14.42
CA ASP A 56 20.10 42.36 -14.11
C ASP A 56 19.87 40.85 -14.36
N ASN A 57 20.42 40.32 -15.44
CA ASN A 57 20.37 38.88 -15.72
C ASN A 57 21.17 38.06 -14.69
N LEU A 58 22.36 38.52 -14.32
CA LEU A 58 23.17 37.86 -13.29
C LEU A 58 22.49 37.87 -11.93
N THR A 59 21.86 38.96 -11.53
CA THR A 59 21.10 39.04 -10.28
C THR A 59 19.85 38.16 -10.31
N SER A 60 19.15 38.09 -11.45
CA SER A 60 18.04 37.15 -11.66
C SER A 60 18.49 35.68 -11.55
N VAL A 61 19.62 35.32 -12.16
CA VAL A 61 20.21 33.98 -12.02
C VAL A 61 20.64 33.72 -10.57
N GLN A 62 21.26 34.69 -9.91
CA GLN A 62 21.71 34.55 -8.52
C GLN A 62 20.53 34.36 -7.55
N THR A 63 19.38 34.98 -7.81
CA THR A 63 18.17 34.81 -6.98
C THR A 63 17.41 33.52 -7.28
N SER A 64 17.42 33.06 -8.53
CA SER A 64 16.73 31.82 -8.95
C SER A 64 17.51 30.54 -8.64
N LEU A 65 18.85 30.57 -8.64
CA LEU A 65 19.70 29.43 -8.33
C LEU A 65 19.38 28.76 -6.96
N PRO A 66 19.23 29.49 -5.84
CA PRO A 66 18.87 28.88 -4.56
C PRO A 66 17.45 28.30 -4.56
N SER A 67 16.51 28.93 -5.27
CA SER A 67 15.16 28.38 -5.45
C SER A 67 15.21 27.05 -6.19
N LEU A 68 15.97 26.97 -7.28
CA LEU A 68 16.14 25.74 -8.05
C LEU A 68 16.78 24.62 -7.21
N VAL A 69 17.81 24.94 -6.42
CA VAL A 69 18.44 23.98 -5.50
C VAL A 69 17.45 23.49 -4.45
N SER A 70 16.60 24.37 -3.91
CA SER A 70 15.58 23.98 -2.93
C SER A 70 14.52 23.05 -3.54
N GLN A 71 14.09 23.34 -4.78
CA GLN A 71 13.12 22.52 -5.51
C GLN A 71 13.71 21.18 -5.92
N SER A 72 14.99 21.12 -6.33
CA SER A 72 15.69 19.87 -6.59
C SER A 72 15.73 18.98 -5.36
N LYS A 73 16.06 19.54 -4.19
CA LYS A 73 16.07 18.77 -2.93
C LYS A 73 14.68 18.27 -2.56
N ALA A 74 13.64 19.10 -2.72
CA ALA A 74 12.27 18.68 -2.49
C ALA A 74 11.87 17.55 -3.46
N LEU A 75 12.22 17.67 -4.73
CA LEU A 75 12.00 16.64 -5.74
C LEU A 75 12.71 15.34 -5.39
N ASP A 76 13.98 15.39 -4.96
CA ASP A 76 14.73 14.20 -4.54
C ASP A 76 14.04 13.48 -3.39
N THR A 77 13.57 14.21 -2.37
CA THR A 77 12.81 13.59 -1.26
C THR A 77 11.51 12.95 -1.75
N THR A 78 10.77 13.64 -2.62
CA THR A 78 9.49 13.15 -3.14
C THR A 78 9.68 11.91 -4.02
N VAL A 79 10.74 11.90 -4.86
CA VAL A 79 11.11 10.76 -5.70
C VAL A 79 11.53 9.58 -4.84
N HIS A 80 12.29 9.81 -3.76
CA HIS A 80 12.69 8.75 -2.85
C HIS A 80 11.48 8.10 -2.15
N ASP A 81 10.56 8.92 -1.64
CA ASP A 81 9.33 8.44 -1.00
C ASP A 81 8.45 7.69 -2.00
N THR A 82 8.29 8.22 -3.22
CA THR A 82 7.52 7.56 -4.29
C THR A 82 8.17 6.24 -4.74
N ALA A 83 9.49 6.19 -4.82
CA ALA A 83 10.23 4.96 -5.15
C ALA A 83 10.04 3.90 -4.06
N LYS A 84 10.05 4.31 -2.78
CA LYS A 84 9.77 3.43 -1.66
C LYS A 84 8.34 2.89 -1.70
N THR A 85 7.34 3.75 -1.89
CA THR A 85 5.94 3.30 -2.00
C THR A 85 5.74 2.39 -3.21
N ASN A 86 6.39 2.68 -4.35
CA ASN A 86 6.33 1.83 -5.52
C ASN A 86 6.97 0.45 -5.27
N ALA A 87 8.08 0.39 -4.54
CA ALA A 87 8.70 -0.88 -4.15
C ALA A 87 7.77 -1.70 -3.23
N GLU A 88 7.11 -1.05 -2.26
CA GLU A 88 6.11 -1.68 -1.41
C GLU A 88 4.91 -2.21 -2.21
N ILE A 89 4.41 -1.43 -3.17
CA ILE A 89 3.32 -1.85 -4.08
C ILE A 89 3.75 -3.04 -4.94
N GLN A 90 4.95 -3.00 -5.53
CA GLN A 90 5.47 -4.12 -6.33
C GLN A 90 5.62 -5.39 -5.50
N TYR A 91 6.05 -5.27 -4.25
CA TYR A 91 6.11 -6.40 -3.32
C TYR A 91 4.73 -6.99 -3.06
N VAL A 92 3.73 -6.15 -2.75
CA VAL A 92 2.34 -6.59 -2.55
C VAL A 92 1.77 -7.24 -3.81
N LEU A 93 2.02 -6.67 -4.99
CA LEU A 93 1.59 -7.24 -6.27
C LEU A 93 2.24 -8.60 -6.54
N GLY A 94 3.53 -8.77 -6.22
CA GLY A 94 4.22 -10.05 -6.35
C GLY A 94 3.62 -11.13 -5.44
N GLN A 95 3.19 -10.76 -4.24
CA GLN A 95 2.59 -11.68 -3.27
C GLN A 95 1.05 -11.80 -3.42
N TYR A 96 0.43 -11.01 -4.29
CA TYR A 96 -1.02 -10.92 -4.43
C TYR A 96 -1.67 -12.28 -4.70
N ALA A 97 -1.10 -13.09 -5.58
CA ALA A 97 -1.63 -14.42 -5.90
C ALA A 97 -1.65 -15.34 -4.66
N GLY A 98 -0.60 -15.29 -3.84
CA GLY A 98 -0.54 -16.04 -2.59
C GLY A 98 -1.54 -15.53 -1.55
N LEU A 99 -1.69 -14.20 -1.42
CA LEU A 99 -2.66 -13.60 -0.52
C LEU A 99 -4.11 -13.93 -0.94
N MET A 100 -4.39 -13.88 -2.24
CA MET A 100 -5.70 -14.24 -2.77
C MET A 100 -6.01 -15.71 -2.49
N GLY A 101 -5.06 -16.61 -2.74
CA GLY A 101 -5.23 -18.03 -2.42
C GLY A 101 -5.56 -18.27 -0.95
N VAL A 102 -4.98 -17.50 -0.02
CA VAL A 102 -5.31 -17.58 1.42
C VAL A 102 -6.72 -17.06 1.71
N LEU A 103 -7.16 -16.00 1.04
CA LEU A 103 -8.51 -15.44 1.17
C LEU A 103 -9.61 -16.32 0.54
N GLU A 104 -9.26 -17.17 -0.41
CA GLU A 104 -10.20 -18.10 -1.07
C GLU A 104 -10.46 -19.38 -0.26
N ILE A 105 -9.65 -19.69 0.75
CA ILE A 105 -9.77 -20.92 1.55
C ILE A 105 -11.17 -21.11 2.18
N PRO A 106 -11.81 -20.10 2.81
CA PRO A 106 -13.17 -20.25 3.34
C PRO A 106 -14.19 -20.57 2.25
N GLN A 107 -14.06 -19.95 1.08
CA GLN A 107 -14.95 -20.20 -0.06
C GLN A 107 -14.77 -21.63 -0.60
N LEU A 108 -13.54 -22.12 -0.64
CA LEU A 108 -13.24 -23.50 -1.00
C LEU A 108 -13.90 -24.48 0.00
N ILE A 109 -13.82 -24.20 1.30
CA ILE A 109 -14.48 -25.03 2.33
C ILE A 109 -16.00 -25.05 2.11
N ASP A 110 -16.63 -23.89 1.87
CA ASP A 110 -18.06 -23.82 1.59
C ASP A 110 -18.43 -24.59 0.30
N GLY A 111 -17.58 -24.54 -0.73
CA GLY A 111 -17.72 -25.34 -1.95
C GLY A 111 -17.59 -26.84 -1.71
N CYS A 112 -16.61 -27.28 -0.91
CA CYS A 112 -16.46 -28.69 -0.49
C CYS A 112 -17.67 -29.15 0.32
N ILE A 113 -18.18 -28.30 1.22
CA ILE A 113 -19.41 -28.56 1.98
C ILE A 113 -20.56 -28.73 1.00
N ALA A 114 -20.76 -27.84 0.04
CA ALA A 114 -21.86 -27.94 -0.94
C ALA A 114 -21.82 -29.24 -1.75
N ASN A 115 -20.63 -29.67 -2.19
CA ASN A 115 -20.41 -30.86 -3.02
C ASN A 115 -20.34 -32.19 -2.25
N ASP A 116 -20.68 -32.20 -0.95
CA ASP A 116 -20.66 -33.40 -0.08
C ASP A 116 -19.27 -34.02 0.16
N LEU A 117 -18.20 -33.29 -0.13
CA LEU A 117 -16.80 -33.68 0.09
C LEU A 117 -16.36 -33.35 1.52
N LEU A 118 -16.88 -34.12 2.48
CA LEU A 118 -16.70 -33.85 3.92
C LEU A 118 -15.26 -34.05 4.41
N GLU A 119 -14.55 -35.02 3.82
CA GLU A 119 -13.17 -35.32 4.19
C GLU A 119 -12.20 -34.24 3.70
N ASP A 120 -12.34 -33.83 2.43
CA ASP A 120 -11.56 -32.75 1.83
C ASP A 120 -11.79 -31.41 2.55
N ALA A 121 -13.05 -31.13 2.94
CA ALA A 121 -13.38 -29.94 3.73
C ALA A 121 -12.65 -29.95 5.08
N LEU A 122 -12.60 -31.09 5.75
CA LEU A 122 -11.95 -31.25 7.05
C LEU A 122 -10.42 -31.08 6.95
N GLU A 123 -9.80 -31.67 5.92
CA GLU A 123 -8.37 -31.51 5.66
C GLU A 123 -8.03 -30.06 5.33
N THR A 124 -8.86 -29.39 4.52
CA THR A 124 -8.69 -27.98 4.17
C THR A 124 -8.79 -27.08 5.40
N ILE A 125 -9.74 -27.33 6.31
CA ILE A 125 -9.86 -26.61 7.60
C ILE A 125 -8.61 -26.81 8.47
N GLN A 126 -8.10 -28.05 8.55
CA GLN A 126 -6.89 -28.35 9.32
C GLN A 126 -5.65 -27.65 8.74
N PHE A 127 -5.54 -27.63 7.41
CA PHE A 127 -4.49 -26.89 6.71
C PHE A 127 -4.60 -25.38 6.98
N ALA A 128 -5.80 -24.82 6.83
CA ALA A 128 -6.07 -23.40 7.10
C ALA A 128 -5.67 -23.01 8.53
N LYS A 129 -6.06 -23.83 9.52
CA LYS A 129 -5.69 -23.63 10.93
C LYS A 129 -4.17 -23.58 11.11
N LYS A 130 -3.44 -24.55 10.53
CA LYS A 130 -1.98 -24.62 10.65
C LYS A 130 -1.30 -23.40 9.99
N LEU A 131 -1.78 -22.97 8.83
CA LEU A 131 -1.29 -21.79 8.13
C LEU A 131 -1.53 -20.51 8.95
N LEU A 132 -2.73 -20.38 9.52
CA LEU A 132 -3.12 -19.26 10.38
C LEU A 132 -2.30 -19.21 11.69
N GLU A 133 -2.01 -20.35 12.30
CA GLU A 133 -1.14 -20.43 13.47
C GLU A 133 0.31 -20.07 13.13
N GLN A 134 0.84 -20.57 12.01
CA GLN A 134 2.20 -20.25 11.55
C GLN A 134 2.37 -18.77 11.18
N THR A 135 1.37 -18.17 10.56
CA THR A 135 1.38 -16.73 10.23
C THR A 135 1.27 -15.87 11.48
N TYR A 136 0.47 -16.27 12.47
CA TYR A 136 0.37 -15.59 13.75
C TYR A 136 1.70 -15.64 14.54
N THR A 137 2.39 -16.79 14.57
CA THR A 137 3.67 -16.92 15.29
C THR A 137 4.84 -16.24 14.57
N SER A 138 4.85 -16.25 13.23
CA SER A 138 5.93 -15.60 12.45
C SER A 138 5.79 -14.07 12.40
N SER A 139 4.57 -13.56 12.64
CA SER A 139 4.25 -12.12 12.73
C SER A 139 4.49 -11.54 14.13
N MET A 140 5.00 -12.31 15.09
CA MET A 140 5.47 -11.82 16.40
C MET A 140 6.81 -11.08 16.29
N GLN A 141 6.91 -10.15 15.35
CA GLN A 141 7.76 -8.96 15.45
C GLN A 141 6.82 -7.79 15.74
N PRO A 142 6.90 -7.15 16.92
CA PRO A 142 5.95 -6.12 17.33
C PRO A 142 6.28 -4.83 16.59
N LYS A 143 5.79 -4.69 15.36
CA LYS A 143 5.88 -3.41 14.63
C LYS A 143 4.57 -3.11 13.92
N SER A 144 3.75 -2.36 14.65
CA SER A 144 2.94 -1.28 14.10
C SER A 144 1.98 -1.66 12.98
N SER A 145 0.81 -2.20 13.35
CA SER A 145 -0.48 -1.74 12.80
C SER A 145 -1.61 -2.65 13.27
N ASN A 146 -2.61 -2.07 13.93
CA ASN A 146 -3.83 -2.76 14.37
C ASN A 146 -4.75 -3.19 13.20
N ALA A 147 -4.28 -3.11 11.94
CA ALA A 147 -5.02 -3.40 10.72
C ALA A 147 -4.72 -4.80 10.16
N SER A 148 -3.45 -5.23 10.19
CA SER A 148 -3.02 -6.56 9.71
C SER A 148 -3.55 -7.69 10.59
N SER A 149 -3.71 -7.43 11.89
CA SER A 149 -4.36 -8.35 12.82
C SER A 149 -5.85 -8.53 12.48
N SER A 150 -6.53 -7.48 11.99
CA SER A 150 -7.97 -7.55 11.70
C SER A 150 -8.30 -8.53 10.56
N ILE A 151 -7.54 -8.54 9.46
CA ILE A 151 -7.84 -9.41 8.31
C ILE A 151 -7.65 -10.88 8.67
N VAL A 152 -6.55 -11.20 9.37
CA VAL A 152 -6.29 -12.56 9.86
C VAL A 152 -7.35 -12.98 10.87
N HIS A 153 -7.77 -12.08 11.78
CA HIS A 153 -8.87 -12.36 12.72
C HIS A 153 -10.20 -12.61 12.01
N THR A 154 -10.53 -11.84 10.97
CA THR A 154 -11.74 -12.06 10.16
C THR A 154 -11.66 -13.41 9.43
N LEU A 155 -10.51 -13.74 8.84
CA LEU A 155 -10.30 -15.02 8.17
C LEU A 155 -10.45 -16.20 9.14
N VAL A 156 -9.88 -16.12 10.34
CA VAL A 156 -10.06 -17.12 11.41
C VAL A 156 -11.54 -17.24 11.78
N ALA A 157 -12.25 -16.12 11.89
CA ALA A 157 -13.68 -16.12 12.19
C ALA A 157 -14.51 -16.79 11.08
N GLU A 158 -14.17 -16.55 9.81
CA GLU A 158 -14.82 -17.19 8.67
C GLU A 158 -14.55 -18.70 8.61
N VAL A 159 -13.30 -19.15 8.82
CA VAL A 159 -13.00 -20.59 8.87
C VAL A 159 -13.72 -21.27 10.04
N LYS A 160 -13.81 -20.60 11.21
CA LYS A 160 -14.63 -21.10 12.33
C LYS A 160 -16.10 -21.21 11.96
N ARG A 161 -16.66 -20.19 11.29
CA ARG A 161 -18.04 -20.23 10.79
C ARG A 161 -18.25 -21.38 9.81
N ALA A 162 -17.36 -21.58 8.85
CA ALA A 162 -17.41 -22.70 7.92
C ALA A 162 -17.32 -24.06 8.64
N THR A 163 -16.50 -24.15 9.69
CA THR A 163 -16.41 -25.35 10.55
C THR A 163 -17.75 -25.63 11.25
N THR A 164 -18.43 -24.61 11.78
CA THR A 164 -19.77 -24.79 12.39
C THR A 164 -20.82 -25.20 11.37
N ALA A 165 -20.73 -24.71 10.13
CA ALA A 165 -21.62 -25.11 9.03
C ALA A 165 -21.37 -26.59 8.63
N LEU A 166 -20.11 -27.02 8.55
CA LEU A 166 -19.75 -28.42 8.31
C LEU A 166 -20.31 -29.33 9.42
N ARG A 167 -20.20 -28.92 10.69
CA ARG A 167 -20.80 -29.64 11.83
C ARG A 167 -22.31 -29.79 11.68
N ALA A 168 -23.01 -28.70 11.36
CA ALA A 168 -24.46 -28.72 11.16
C ALA A 168 -24.86 -29.69 10.03
N LYS A 169 -24.11 -29.68 8.92
CA LYS A 169 -24.35 -30.59 7.79
C LYS A 169 -24.09 -32.06 8.17
N LEU A 170 -23.06 -32.36 8.96
CA LEU A 170 -22.77 -33.71 9.47
C LEU A 170 -23.92 -34.23 10.35
N VAL A 171 -24.44 -33.39 11.25
CA VAL A 171 -25.59 -33.72 12.12
C VAL A 171 -26.85 -33.96 11.28
N ASP A 172 -27.10 -33.14 10.26
CA ASP A 172 -28.25 -33.32 9.38
C ASP A 172 -28.15 -34.62 8.57
N LYS A 173 -26.96 -34.97 8.06
CA LYS A 173 -26.72 -36.27 7.42
C LYS A 173 -26.99 -37.44 8.37
N LEU A 174 -26.67 -37.33 9.66
CA LEU A 174 -26.98 -38.39 10.64
C LEU A 174 -28.48 -38.62 10.85
N ARG A 175 -29.33 -37.63 10.55
CA ARG A 175 -30.81 -37.75 10.59
C ARG A 175 -31.38 -38.43 9.34
N GLY A 176 -30.56 -38.70 8.32
CA GLY A 176 -30.96 -39.34 7.08
C GLY A 176 -30.86 -40.87 7.06
N GLU A 177 -31.26 -41.46 5.94
CA GLU A 177 -31.12 -42.89 5.67
C GLU A 177 -29.66 -43.24 5.36
N LEU A 178 -28.93 -43.76 6.34
CA LEU A 178 -27.54 -44.18 6.15
C LEU A 178 -27.25 -45.56 6.72
N PRO A 179 -26.39 -46.36 6.06
CA PRO A 179 -25.88 -47.61 6.60
C PRO A 179 -25.01 -47.35 7.83
N LEU A 180 -25.02 -48.30 8.77
CA LEU A 180 -24.32 -48.17 10.06
C LEU A 180 -22.84 -47.83 9.92
N ALA A 181 -22.15 -48.44 8.94
CA ALA A 181 -20.74 -48.18 8.66
C ALA A 181 -20.46 -46.70 8.33
N LYS A 182 -21.31 -46.06 7.54
CA LYS A 182 -21.16 -44.62 7.22
C LYS A 182 -21.42 -43.74 8.43
N CYS A 183 -22.27 -44.18 9.36
CA CYS A 183 -22.55 -43.42 10.57
C CYS A 183 -21.36 -43.38 11.52
N LEU A 184 -20.63 -44.49 11.63
CA LEU A 184 -19.39 -44.53 12.40
C LEU A 184 -18.34 -43.58 11.80
N HIS A 185 -18.23 -43.51 10.47
CA HIS A 185 -17.35 -42.53 9.81
C HIS A 185 -17.79 -41.09 10.09
N LEU A 186 -19.08 -40.77 10.03
CA LEU A 186 -19.60 -39.44 10.36
C LEU A 186 -19.34 -39.04 11.81
N VAL A 187 -19.49 -39.97 12.76
CA VAL A 187 -19.17 -39.74 14.18
C VAL A 187 -17.67 -39.49 14.36
N ALA A 188 -16.81 -40.22 13.64
CA ALA A 188 -15.38 -39.96 13.64
C ALA A 188 -15.03 -38.57 13.07
N TYR A 189 -15.69 -38.15 11.99
CA TYR A 189 -15.53 -36.79 11.45
C TYR A 189 -16.04 -35.72 12.42
N LEU A 190 -17.18 -35.91 13.08
CA LEU A 190 -17.68 -34.99 14.10
C LEU A 190 -16.68 -34.81 15.25
N ARG A 191 -16.07 -35.91 15.71
CA ARG A 191 -15.00 -35.85 16.73
C ARG A 191 -13.81 -35.02 16.25
N ARG A 192 -13.40 -35.17 14.99
CA ARG A 192 -12.30 -34.39 14.41
C ARG A 192 -12.67 -32.90 14.27
N VAL A 193 -13.90 -32.59 13.85
CA VAL A 193 -14.43 -31.22 13.73
C VAL A 193 -14.48 -30.51 15.08
N ASP A 194 -15.04 -31.16 16.11
CA ASP A 194 -15.19 -30.55 17.43
C ASP A 194 -13.83 -30.40 18.16
N GLY A 195 -12.86 -31.26 17.85
CA GLY A 195 -11.49 -31.20 18.38
C GLY A 195 -10.53 -30.27 17.64
N LEU A 196 -10.96 -29.66 16.53
CA LEU A 196 -10.10 -28.78 15.74
C LEU A 196 -9.81 -27.45 16.43
N TRP A 197 -10.78 -26.86 17.12
CA TRP A 197 -10.64 -25.51 17.68
C TRP A 197 -10.48 -25.47 19.20
N THR A 198 -11.11 -26.40 19.91
CA THR A 198 -11.09 -26.47 21.37
C THR A 198 -10.71 -27.87 21.82
N PRO A 199 -9.94 -28.01 22.92
CA PRO A 199 -9.69 -29.31 23.50
C PRO A 199 -11.02 -29.96 23.89
N LEU A 200 -11.18 -31.25 23.57
CA LEU A 200 -12.40 -31.99 23.89
C LEU A 200 -12.62 -32.04 25.41
N PRO A 201 -13.82 -31.70 25.90
CA PRO A 201 -14.22 -31.96 27.29
C PRO A 201 -14.14 -33.46 27.62
N ALA A 202 -13.88 -33.80 28.89
CA ALA A 202 -13.84 -35.20 29.35
C ALA A 202 -15.17 -35.93 29.11
N ASP A 203 -16.30 -35.22 29.16
CA ASP A 203 -17.65 -35.76 28.94
C ASP A 203 -18.10 -35.71 27.47
N TYR A 204 -17.22 -35.37 26.54
CA TYR A 204 -17.56 -35.20 25.12
C TYR A 204 -18.14 -36.46 24.48
N ASP A 205 -17.57 -37.63 24.81
CA ASP A 205 -18.05 -38.91 24.26
C ASP A 205 -19.48 -39.24 24.72
N TYR A 206 -19.89 -38.79 25.92
CA TYR A 206 -21.27 -38.95 26.39
C TYR A 206 -22.21 -38.04 25.59
N HIS A 207 -21.86 -36.77 25.42
CA HIS A 207 -22.64 -35.81 24.63
C HIS A 207 -22.77 -36.25 23.16
N LEU A 208 -21.70 -36.74 22.54
CA LEU A 208 -21.72 -37.22 21.15
C LEU A 208 -22.63 -38.44 20.98
N LYS A 209 -22.61 -39.38 21.95
CA LYS A 209 -23.53 -40.54 21.95
C LYS A 209 -24.98 -40.08 22.08
N GLN A 210 -25.26 -39.13 22.97
CA GLN A 210 -26.61 -38.60 23.15
C GLN A 210 -27.12 -37.88 21.88
N GLU A 211 -26.30 -37.04 21.24
CA GLU A 211 -26.66 -36.41 19.96
C GLU A 211 -26.89 -37.44 18.84
N PHE A 212 -26.04 -38.47 18.76
CA PHE A 212 -26.21 -39.55 17.79
C PHE A 212 -27.55 -40.29 18.00
N LEU A 213 -27.85 -40.68 19.23
CA LEU A 213 -29.09 -41.37 19.57
C LEU A 213 -30.31 -40.49 19.27
N ALA A 214 -30.26 -39.19 19.62
CA ALA A 214 -31.33 -38.25 19.31
C ALA A 214 -31.57 -38.10 17.80
N CYS A 215 -30.50 -38.06 16.98
CA CYS A 215 -30.63 -38.00 15.52
C CYS A 215 -31.22 -39.28 14.95
N ARG A 216 -30.83 -40.45 15.48
CA ARG A 216 -31.38 -41.74 15.04
C ARG A 216 -32.81 -41.98 15.49
N ASP A 217 -33.17 -41.54 16.69
CA ASP A 217 -34.55 -41.56 17.17
C ASP A 217 -35.45 -40.67 16.30
N ALA A 218 -34.99 -39.46 15.96
CA ALA A 218 -35.72 -38.57 15.04
C ALA A 218 -35.91 -39.20 13.65
N TYR A 219 -34.88 -39.86 13.12
CA TYR A 219 -34.95 -40.61 11.88
C TYR A 219 -35.98 -41.76 11.95
N LEU A 220 -35.88 -42.61 12.98
CA LEU A 220 -36.78 -43.75 13.18
C LEU A 220 -38.23 -43.30 13.40
N SER A 221 -38.45 -42.23 14.16
CA SER A 221 -39.76 -41.63 14.37
C SER A 221 -40.37 -41.16 13.04
N LYS A 222 -39.57 -40.51 12.17
CA LYS A 222 -40.00 -40.10 10.83
C LYS A 222 -40.34 -41.30 9.94
N THR A 223 -39.53 -42.36 9.96
CA THR A 223 -39.84 -43.57 9.17
C THR A 223 -41.10 -44.25 9.67
N VAL A 224 -41.30 -44.35 11.00
CA VAL A 224 -42.50 -44.95 11.59
C VAL A 224 -43.76 -44.17 11.24
N GLN A 225 -43.70 -42.83 11.23
CA GLN A 225 -44.82 -41.98 10.83
C GLN A 225 -45.17 -42.10 9.33
N SER A 226 -44.21 -42.49 8.50
CA SER A 226 -44.42 -42.68 7.05
C SER A 226 -45.14 -43.99 6.69
N ILE A 227 -45.30 -44.92 7.63
CA ILE A 227 -45.93 -46.22 7.38
C ILE A 227 -47.47 -46.03 7.35
N PRO A 228 -48.16 -46.34 6.24
CA PRO A 228 -49.60 -46.18 6.16
C PRO A 228 -50.31 -47.13 7.14
N THR A 229 -51.27 -46.57 7.90
CA THR A 229 -52.07 -47.27 8.92
C THR A 229 -53.27 -48.04 8.34
N SER A 230 -53.39 -48.09 7.02
CA SER A 230 -54.57 -48.64 6.32
C SER A 230 -54.76 -50.16 6.49
N ASP A 231 -53.71 -50.89 6.88
CA ASP A 231 -53.78 -52.33 7.13
C ASP A 231 -53.01 -52.67 8.42
N ALA A 232 -53.75 -53.12 9.44
CA ALA A 232 -53.21 -53.40 10.78
C ALA A 232 -52.15 -54.51 10.78
N TYR A 233 -52.25 -55.49 9.88
CA TYR A 233 -51.29 -56.59 9.81
C TYR A 233 -49.95 -56.14 9.21
N ASN A 234 -50.02 -55.36 8.11
CA ASN A 234 -48.84 -54.75 7.49
C ASN A 234 -48.19 -53.67 8.38
N TYR A 235 -48.99 -52.96 9.18
CA TYR A 235 -48.48 -51.98 10.15
C TYR A 235 -47.68 -52.65 11.26
N VAL A 236 -48.18 -53.75 11.85
CA VAL A 236 -47.48 -54.50 12.91
C VAL A 236 -46.24 -55.20 12.35
N SER A 237 -46.32 -55.81 11.18
CA SER A 237 -45.17 -56.48 10.55
C SER A 237 -44.03 -55.54 10.14
N ARG A 238 -44.29 -54.24 9.95
CA ARG A 238 -43.24 -53.24 9.63
C ARG A 238 -42.71 -52.51 10.86
N LYS A 239 -43.36 -52.64 12.02
CA LYS A 239 -42.97 -52.00 13.28
C LYS A 239 -42.11 -52.91 14.18
N ILE A 240 -42.25 -54.23 14.04
CA ILE A 240 -41.47 -55.27 14.72
C ILE A 240 -40.20 -55.54 13.91
#